data_AF-A0A9N8QQH0-F1
#
_entry.id   AF-A0A9N8QQH0-F1
#
_cell.length_a   1.000
_cell.length_b   1.000
_cell.length_c   1.000
_cell.angle_alpha   90.00
_cell.angle_beta   90.00
_cell.angle_gamma   90.00
#
_symmetry.space_group_name_H-M   'P 1'
#
loop_
_entity.id
_entity.type
_entity.pdbx_description
1 polymer ?
#
loop_
_entity_poly.entity_id
_entity_poly.type
_entity_poly.pdbx_seq_one_letter_code
_entity_poly.pdbx_strand_id
1 'polypeptide(L)'
;MKTKIVLRNEDLWQRIQGFSLDAQNASFPFSKKLAKEENWSLYFTQKAIDEYKKFVYLCCILPNGASPSEIVDKVWHMHLIYTQNYWEDFCPNVLKMNLHHHPSNGGNKEKSKHENWFSETLENYKTIFQQEPPEDIWKPTSNSPKKNKIPFSGKIVLMLGLILIIYSCRENNNSGITVFSLLAVFFLIIVSIIRKFSKNSDSSDKKNDDNESGTFFFSCGSDSSHGDGGNSSGCSSSCGNSCGSGCGGCGS
;
A
#
# COMPACT_ATOMS: atom_id res chain seq x y z
N MET A 1 30.16 -20.96 2.72
CA MET A 1 30.31 -20.48 4.12
C MET A 1 28.96 -20.59 4.80
N LYS A 2 28.87 -21.25 5.96
CA LYS A 2 27.65 -21.22 6.77
C LYS A 2 27.66 -19.92 7.59
N THR A 3 26.85 -18.95 7.21
CA THR A 3 26.65 -17.73 8.01
C THR A 3 26.05 -18.13 9.35
N LYS A 4 26.72 -17.79 10.45
CA LYS A 4 26.25 -18.09 11.81
C LYS A 4 25.22 -17.02 12.18
N ILE A 5 23.94 -17.35 12.03
CA ILE A 5 22.81 -16.49 12.42
C ILE A 5 22.73 -16.46 13.95
N VAL A 6 22.51 -15.28 14.55
CA VAL A 6 22.39 -15.12 16.01
C VAL A 6 20.91 -14.97 16.36
N LEU A 7 20.19 -16.08 16.39
CA LEU A 7 18.76 -16.11 16.73
C LEU A 7 18.57 -16.07 18.24
N ARG A 8 17.83 -15.07 18.74
CA ARG A 8 17.42 -14.99 20.16
C ARG A 8 16.51 -16.16 20.59
N ASN A 9 15.69 -16.69 19.67
CA ASN A 9 14.79 -17.80 19.92
C ASN A 9 14.78 -18.75 18.70
N GLU A 10 15.62 -19.79 18.75
CA GLU A 10 15.75 -20.75 17.65
C GLU A 10 14.47 -21.59 17.43
N ASP A 11 13.76 -22.00 18.50
CA ASP A 11 12.52 -22.77 18.38
C ASP A 11 11.44 -21.99 17.62
N LEU A 12 11.22 -20.73 17.99
CA LEU A 12 10.29 -19.85 17.29
C LEU A 12 10.68 -19.72 15.80
N TRP A 13 11.96 -19.51 15.51
CA TRP A 13 12.43 -19.40 14.13
C TRP A 13 12.18 -20.69 13.34
N GLN A 14 12.46 -21.87 13.91
CA GLN A 14 12.21 -23.15 13.24
C GLN A 14 10.72 -23.35 12.93
N ARG A 15 9.83 -22.99 13.86
CA ARG A 15 8.37 -23.06 13.64
C ARG A 15 7.92 -22.11 12.53
N ILE A 16 8.38 -20.85 12.54
CA ILE A 16 8.07 -19.87 11.48
C ILE A 16 8.62 -20.33 10.12
N GLN A 17 9.86 -20.81 10.09
CA GLN A 17 10.51 -21.25 8.86
C GLN A 17 9.80 -22.47 8.26
N GLY A 18 9.42 -23.45 9.09
CA GLY A 18 8.73 -24.66 8.68
C GLY A 18 7.26 -24.48 8.29
N PHE A 19 6.64 -23.36 8.64
CA PHE A 19 5.25 -23.09 8.27
C PHE A 19 5.10 -22.82 6.76
N SER A 20 4.18 -23.54 6.11
CA SER A 20 3.81 -23.29 4.71
C SER A 20 2.56 -22.42 4.64
N LEU A 21 2.64 -21.29 3.95
CA LEU A 21 1.47 -20.47 3.59
C LEU A 21 0.65 -21.13 2.48
N ASP A 22 1.26 -22.02 1.71
CA ASP A 22 0.58 -22.76 0.65
C ASP A 22 -0.06 -24.02 1.24
N ALA A 23 -1.40 -24.10 1.15
CA ALA A 23 -2.13 -25.30 1.50
C ALA A 23 -1.86 -26.41 0.47
N GLN A 24 -1.55 -27.62 0.95
CA GLN A 24 -1.07 -28.75 0.12
C GLN A 24 -2.01 -29.14 -1.02
N ASN A 25 -3.33 -28.94 -0.85
CA ASN A 25 -4.35 -29.33 -1.82
C ASN A 25 -5.04 -28.14 -2.50
N ALA A 26 -4.48 -26.93 -2.39
CA ALA A 26 -5.07 -25.76 -3.04
C ALA A 26 -4.77 -25.76 -4.54
N SER A 27 -5.83 -25.70 -5.37
CA SER A 27 -5.70 -25.50 -6.82
C SER A 27 -5.01 -24.17 -7.15
N PHE A 28 -5.21 -23.16 -6.29
CA PHE A 28 -4.59 -21.84 -6.39
C PHE A 28 -4.03 -21.43 -5.00
N PRO A 29 -2.79 -21.80 -4.68
CA PRO A 29 -2.18 -21.56 -3.38
C PRO A 29 -1.80 -20.09 -3.15
N PHE A 30 -1.49 -19.75 -1.90
CA PHE A 30 -1.18 -18.39 -1.44
C PHE A 30 -0.11 -17.73 -2.31
N SER A 31 1.01 -18.40 -2.55
CA SER A 31 2.14 -17.89 -3.35
C SER A 31 1.73 -17.54 -4.78
N LYS A 32 0.92 -18.37 -5.44
CA LYS A 32 0.43 -18.09 -6.80
C LYS A 32 -0.55 -16.92 -6.82
N LYS A 33 -1.41 -16.80 -5.80
CA LYS A 33 -2.32 -15.65 -5.66
C LYS A 33 -1.53 -14.36 -5.47
N LEU A 34 -0.58 -14.34 -4.54
CA LEU A 34 0.29 -13.21 -4.27
C LEU A 34 1.07 -12.79 -5.52
N ALA A 35 1.69 -13.74 -6.23
CA ALA A 35 2.39 -13.47 -7.49
C ALA A 35 1.47 -12.81 -8.53
N LYS A 36 0.23 -13.29 -8.66
CA LYS A 36 -0.73 -12.76 -9.62
C LYS A 36 -1.21 -11.35 -9.24
N GLU A 37 -1.54 -11.11 -7.98
CA GLU A 37 -2.11 -9.82 -7.53
C GLU A 37 -1.08 -8.69 -7.52
N GLU A 38 0.17 -9.01 -7.16
CA GLU A 38 1.26 -8.02 -7.14
C GLU A 38 2.06 -7.98 -8.44
N ASN A 39 1.71 -8.81 -9.42
CA ASN A 39 2.43 -8.96 -10.70
C ASN A 39 3.93 -9.27 -10.49
N TRP A 40 4.21 -10.22 -9.60
CA TRP A 40 5.56 -10.68 -9.27
C TRP A 40 5.89 -11.99 -9.99
N SER A 41 7.18 -12.21 -10.25
CA SER A 41 7.65 -13.54 -10.65
C SER A 41 7.57 -14.49 -9.46
N LEU A 42 7.37 -15.79 -9.71
CA LEU A 42 7.33 -16.80 -8.65
C LEU A 42 8.60 -16.78 -7.78
N TYR A 43 9.75 -16.54 -8.40
CA TYR A 43 11.02 -16.38 -7.69
C TYR A 43 11.01 -15.20 -6.73
N PHE A 44 10.58 -14.02 -7.18
CA PHE A 44 10.50 -12.83 -6.33
C PHE A 44 9.47 -13.02 -5.22
N THR A 45 8.33 -13.65 -5.52
CA THR A 45 7.30 -13.96 -4.52
C THR A 45 7.83 -14.87 -3.42
N GLN A 46 8.58 -15.91 -3.74
CA GLN A 46 9.19 -16.77 -2.72
C GLN A 46 10.17 -15.99 -1.84
N LYS A 47 11.01 -15.16 -2.47
CA LYS A 47 11.95 -14.29 -1.74
C LYS A 47 11.22 -13.33 -0.79
N ALA A 48 10.12 -12.71 -1.24
CA ALA A 48 9.29 -11.84 -0.41
C ALA A 48 8.64 -12.58 0.76
N ILE A 49 8.19 -13.83 0.55
CA ILE A 49 7.66 -14.69 1.63
C ILE A 49 8.74 -15.02 2.67
N ASP A 50 9.96 -15.30 2.23
CA ASP A 50 11.08 -15.59 3.13
C ASP A 50 11.44 -14.37 3.99
N GLU A 51 11.42 -13.16 3.41
CA GLU A 51 11.62 -11.91 4.15
C GLU A 51 10.43 -11.58 5.08
N TYR A 52 9.20 -11.90 4.69
CA TYR A 52 8.03 -11.80 5.56
C TYR A 52 8.17 -12.67 6.82
N LYS A 53 8.68 -13.90 6.69
CA LYS A 53 8.97 -14.76 7.85
C LYS A 53 10.00 -14.14 8.79
N LYS A 54 11.06 -13.52 8.25
CA LYS A 54 12.06 -12.80 9.05
C LYS A 54 11.45 -11.60 9.78
N PHE A 55 10.59 -10.84 9.10
CA PHE A 55 9.85 -9.74 9.70
C PHE A 55 8.95 -10.20 10.85
N VAL A 56 8.17 -11.27 10.66
CA VAL A 56 7.34 -11.85 11.74
C VAL A 56 8.19 -12.29 12.92
N TYR A 57 9.34 -12.90 12.67
CA TYR A 57 10.26 -13.26 13.74
C TYR A 57 10.70 -12.02 14.54
N LEU A 58 11.10 -10.93 13.85
CA LEU A 58 11.44 -9.65 14.48
C LEU A 58 10.29 -9.10 15.32
N CYS A 59 9.05 -9.11 14.81
CA CYS A 59 7.86 -8.71 15.57
C CYS A 59 7.75 -9.42 16.91
N CYS A 60 8.00 -10.74 16.94
CA CYS A 60 7.82 -11.56 18.13
C CYS A 60 8.93 -11.40 19.17
N ILE A 61 10.15 -11.05 18.75
CA ILE A 61 11.31 -11.01 19.65
C ILE A 61 11.72 -9.60 20.07
N LEU A 62 11.22 -8.55 19.40
CA LEU A 62 11.53 -7.16 19.74
C LEU A 62 10.45 -6.60 20.68
N PRO A 63 10.82 -5.83 21.72
CA PRO A 63 9.86 -5.30 22.69
C PRO A 63 8.83 -4.36 22.04
N ASN A 64 9.27 -3.56 21.06
CA ASN A 64 8.43 -2.62 20.31
C ASN A 64 7.95 -3.20 18.97
N GLY A 65 8.15 -4.50 18.73
CA GLY A 65 7.92 -5.13 17.44
C GLY A 65 8.77 -4.55 16.31
N ALA A 66 8.21 -4.49 15.11
CA ALA A 66 8.92 -4.12 13.89
C ALA A 66 8.01 -3.46 12.85
N SER A 67 8.62 -2.72 11.93
CA SER A 67 7.97 -2.11 10.77
C SER A 67 8.41 -2.81 9.48
N PRO A 68 7.48 -3.32 8.66
CA PRO A 68 7.80 -3.99 7.39
C PRO A 68 8.22 -2.97 6.32
N SER A 69 8.86 -3.45 5.26
CA SER A 69 8.96 -2.72 3.99
C SER A 69 7.64 -2.82 3.21
N GLU A 70 7.45 -2.01 2.17
CA GLU A 70 6.24 -2.09 1.33
C GLU A 70 6.01 -3.49 0.75
N ILE A 71 7.08 -4.18 0.33
CA ILE A 71 7.00 -5.53 -0.23
C ILE A 71 6.59 -6.54 0.83
N VAL A 72 7.19 -6.47 2.02
CA VAL A 72 6.87 -7.36 3.13
C VAL A 72 5.44 -7.11 3.65
N ASP A 73 5.01 -5.86 3.71
CA ASP A 73 3.68 -5.45 4.16
C ASP A 73 2.59 -6.03 3.24
N LYS A 74 2.82 -6.06 1.92
CA LYS A 74 1.91 -6.72 0.96
C LYS A 74 1.74 -8.22 1.23
N VAL A 75 2.82 -8.92 1.56
CA VAL A 75 2.74 -10.34 1.94
C VAL A 75 1.94 -10.49 3.23
N TRP A 76 2.21 -9.64 4.23
CA TRP A 76 1.52 -9.68 5.52
C TRP A 76 0.04 -9.37 5.39
N HIS A 77 -0.35 -8.34 4.63
CA HIS A 77 -1.75 -8.01 4.34
C HIS A 77 -2.48 -9.15 3.67
N MET A 78 -1.86 -9.80 2.68
CA MET A 78 -2.46 -10.99 2.08
C MET A 78 -2.67 -12.07 3.13
N HIS A 79 -1.68 -12.34 3.99
CA HIS A 79 -1.80 -13.39 5.01
C HIS A 79 -2.89 -13.08 6.04
N LEU A 80 -3.07 -11.81 6.45
CA LEU A 80 -4.17 -11.38 7.33
C LEU A 80 -5.56 -11.70 6.76
N ILE A 81 -5.71 -11.70 5.44
CA ILE A 81 -6.98 -12.02 4.76
C ILE A 81 -7.25 -13.54 4.76
N TYR A 82 -6.23 -14.39 4.88
CA TYR A 82 -6.39 -15.83 5.06
C TYR A 82 -6.69 -16.12 6.54
N THR A 83 -7.84 -15.63 7.02
CA THR A 83 -8.15 -15.50 8.45
C THR A 83 -8.01 -16.79 9.25
N GLN A 84 -8.46 -17.93 8.73
CA GLN A 84 -8.27 -19.24 9.40
C GLN A 84 -6.78 -19.59 9.51
N ASN A 85 -6.06 -19.51 8.39
CA ASN A 85 -4.62 -19.81 8.38
C ASN A 85 -3.82 -18.85 9.28
N TYR A 86 -4.21 -17.58 9.36
CA TYR A 86 -3.54 -16.59 10.20
C TYR A 86 -3.91 -16.73 11.69
N TRP A 87 -5.21 -16.67 12.01
CA TRP A 87 -5.71 -16.57 13.38
C TRP A 87 -5.90 -17.91 14.08
N GLU A 88 -6.19 -18.98 13.34
CA GLU A 88 -6.46 -20.31 13.91
C GLU A 88 -5.25 -21.23 13.81
N ASP A 89 -4.40 -21.06 12.78
CA ASP A 89 -3.19 -21.87 12.61
C ASP A 89 -1.92 -21.12 13.03
N PHE A 90 -1.58 -20.04 12.33
CA PHE A 90 -0.28 -19.38 12.44
C PHE A 90 -0.06 -18.73 13.82
N CYS A 91 -0.96 -17.85 14.26
CA CYS A 91 -0.82 -17.18 15.56
C CYS A 91 -0.76 -18.16 16.74
N PRO A 92 -1.74 -19.05 16.97
CA PRO A 92 -1.75 -19.91 18.15
C PRO A 92 -0.73 -21.06 18.08
N ASN A 93 -0.55 -21.69 16.91
CA ASN A 93 0.28 -22.90 16.82
C ASN A 93 1.73 -22.60 16.43
N VAL A 94 1.96 -21.60 15.56
CA VAL A 94 3.30 -21.24 15.07
C VAL A 94 3.93 -20.12 15.88
N LEU A 95 3.20 -19.05 16.20
CA LEU A 95 3.75 -17.94 16.99
C LEU A 95 3.58 -18.17 18.50
N LYS A 96 2.52 -18.87 18.91
CA LYS A 96 2.04 -18.95 20.30
C LYS A 96 1.71 -17.58 20.91
N MET A 97 1.38 -16.62 20.05
CA MET A 97 0.94 -15.28 20.44
C MET A 97 0.14 -14.65 19.31
N ASN A 98 -0.70 -13.67 19.65
CA ASN A 98 -1.41 -12.88 18.66
C ASN A 98 -0.48 -11.83 18.06
N LEU A 99 -0.51 -11.71 16.73
CA LEU A 99 0.23 -10.69 15.99
C LEU A 99 -0.77 -9.77 15.30
N HIS A 100 -1.02 -8.60 15.89
CA HIS A 100 -1.97 -7.63 15.35
C HIS A 100 -1.26 -6.64 14.40
N HIS A 101 -1.96 -6.29 13.32
CA HIS A 101 -1.54 -5.22 12.42
C HIS A 101 -2.17 -3.90 12.85
N HIS A 102 -1.35 -2.86 13.02
CA HIS A 102 -1.82 -1.52 13.39
C HIS A 102 -1.69 -0.58 12.20
N PRO A 103 -2.81 -0.02 11.70
CA PRO A 103 -2.78 0.97 10.63
C PRO A 103 -2.17 2.29 11.12
N SER A 104 -1.51 3.02 10.22
CA SER A 104 -1.04 4.38 10.51
C SER A 104 -2.20 5.36 10.56
N ASN A 105 -2.14 6.32 11.49
CA ASN A 105 -3.07 7.45 11.56
C ASN A 105 -2.82 8.51 10.47
N GLY A 106 -1.73 8.39 9.71
CA GLY A 106 -1.36 9.30 8.63
C GLY A 106 -0.83 10.66 9.11
N GLY A 107 -0.38 11.48 8.15
CA GLY A 107 0.20 12.80 8.40
C GLY A 107 1.72 12.78 8.63
N ASN A 108 2.33 13.98 8.63
CA ASN A 108 3.79 14.13 8.64
C ASN A 108 4.46 13.58 9.91
N LYS A 109 3.83 13.75 11.07
CA LYS A 109 4.36 13.24 12.35
C LYS A 109 4.41 11.71 12.36
N GLU A 110 3.32 11.06 11.93
CA GLU A 110 3.26 9.60 11.80
C GLU A 110 4.26 9.09 10.76
N LYS A 111 4.44 9.82 9.67
CA LYS A 111 5.45 9.48 8.65
C LYS A 111 6.86 9.44 9.25
N SER A 112 7.28 10.48 9.96
CA SER A 112 8.61 10.52 10.59
C SER A 112 8.77 9.44 11.68
N LYS A 113 7.73 9.17 12.47
CA LYS A 113 7.72 8.06 13.43
C LYS A 113 7.93 6.72 12.72
N HIS A 114 7.22 6.49 11.63
CA HIS A 114 7.32 5.27 10.84
C HIS A 114 8.70 5.12 10.19
N GLU A 115 9.27 6.19 9.63
CA GLU A 115 10.63 6.20 9.07
C GLU A 115 11.70 5.80 10.12
N ASN A 116 11.57 6.32 11.34
CA ASN A 116 12.45 5.96 12.45
C ASN A 116 12.29 4.48 12.85
N TRP A 117 11.04 4.00 12.98
CA TRP A 117 10.75 2.61 13.35
C TRP A 117 11.21 1.61 12.28
N PHE A 118 11.07 1.99 11.01
CA PHE A 118 11.59 1.23 9.89
C PHE A 118 13.13 1.16 9.91
N SER A 119 13.80 2.28 10.20
CA SER A 119 15.26 2.31 10.34
C SER A 119 15.74 1.40 11.49
N GLU A 120 15.06 1.45 12.64
CA GLU A 120 15.33 0.55 13.77
C GLU A 120 15.12 -0.93 13.39
N THR A 121 14.10 -1.22 12.57
CA THR A 121 13.84 -2.58 12.09
C THR A 121 15.00 -3.10 11.23
N LEU A 122 15.55 -2.27 10.34
CA LEU A 122 16.69 -2.65 9.50
C LEU A 122 17.96 -2.90 10.34
N GLU A 123 18.21 -2.10 11.37
CA GLU A 123 19.35 -2.31 12.28
C GLU A 123 19.23 -3.62 13.06
N ASN A 124 18.03 -3.89 13.60
CA ASN A 124 17.75 -5.15 14.28
C ASN A 124 17.85 -6.35 13.33
N TYR A 125 17.37 -6.22 12.09
CA TYR A 125 17.50 -7.25 11.07
C TYR A 125 18.96 -7.64 10.88
N LYS A 126 19.86 -6.67 10.66
CA LYS A 126 21.29 -6.91 10.46
C LYS A 126 21.92 -7.61 11.66
N THR A 127 21.57 -7.15 12.86
CA THR A 127 22.10 -7.70 14.12
C THR A 127 21.68 -9.14 14.34
N ILE A 128 20.40 -9.45 14.11
CA ILE A 128 19.82 -10.76 14.40
C ILE A 128 20.19 -11.77 13.31
N PHE A 129 20.08 -11.37 12.04
CA PHE A 129 20.32 -12.28 10.92
C PHE A 129 21.77 -12.31 10.43
N GLN A 130 22.62 -11.38 10.91
CA GLN A 130 24.03 -11.25 10.50
C GLN A 130 24.17 -11.14 8.97
N GLN A 131 23.20 -10.45 8.34
CA GLN A 131 23.13 -10.26 6.90
C GLN A 131 22.48 -8.93 6.58
N GLU A 132 22.85 -8.35 5.45
CA GLU A 132 22.17 -7.17 4.92
C GLU A 132 20.78 -7.56 4.38
N PRO A 133 19.72 -6.79 4.71
CA PRO A 133 18.40 -7.03 4.16
C PRO A 133 18.43 -6.83 2.64
N PRO A 134 17.84 -7.75 1.84
CA PRO A 134 17.86 -7.63 0.39
C PRO A 134 17.24 -6.33 -0.11
N GLU A 135 18.00 -5.56 -0.88
CA GLU A 135 17.62 -4.20 -1.27
C GLU A 135 16.33 -4.14 -2.11
N ASP A 136 16.11 -5.13 -2.97
CA ASP A 136 14.92 -5.26 -3.80
C ASP A 136 13.63 -5.54 -3.02
N ILE A 137 13.73 -5.91 -1.74
CA ILE A 137 12.59 -6.13 -0.85
C ILE A 137 12.49 -5.03 0.20
N TRP A 138 13.62 -4.61 0.77
CA TRP A 138 13.64 -3.74 1.95
C TRP A 138 13.95 -2.27 1.65
N LYS A 139 14.38 -1.88 0.44
CA LYS A 139 14.51 -0.44 0.14
C LYS A 139 13.13 0.17 -0.12
N PRO A 140 12.84 1.36 0.44
CA PRO A 140 11.67 2.13 0.03
C PRO A 140 11.74 2.42 -1.47
N THR A 141 10.72 2.05 -2.23
CA THR A 141 10.62 2.47 -3.62
C THR A 141 10.35 3.97 -3.66
N SER A 142 11.35 4.77 -4.01
CA SER A 142 11.21 6.23 -4.17
C SER A 142 10.18 6.64 -5.22
N ASN A 143 9.78 5.70 -6.08
CA ASN A 143 8.85 5.90 -7.18
C ASN A 143 7.83 4.75 -7.23
N SER A 144 6.83 4.76 -6.35
CA SER A 144 5.61 4.00 -6.63
C SER A 144 5.01 4.56 -7.92
N PRO A 145 4.86 3.81 -9.03
CA PRO A 145 4.14 4.31 -10.19
C PRO A 145 2.72 4.61 -9.72
N LYS A 146 2.30 5.88 -9.81
CA LYS A 146 0.92 6.29 -9.55
C LYS A 146 0.05 5.35 -10.36
N LYS A 147 -0.67 4.42 -9.71
CA LYS A 147 -1.70 3.61 -10.38
C LYS A 147 -2.57 4.64 -11.09
N ASN A 148 -2.56 4.66 -12.42
CA ASN A 148 -3.31 5.61 -13.22
C ASN A 148 -4.79 5.42 -12.87
N LYS A 149 -5.27 6.17 -11.87
CA LYS A 149 -6.69 6.29 -11.60
C LYS A 149 -7.25 6.84 -12.91
N ILE A 150 -8.05 6.05 -13.61
CA ILE A 150 -8.80 6.55 -14.77
C ILE A 150 -9.44 7.85 -14.28
N PRO A 151 -9.12 9.00 -14.90
CA PRO A 151 -9.59 10.28 -14.39
C PRO A 151 -11.11 10.20 -14.27
N PHE A 152 -11.67 10.81 -13.24
CA PHE A 152 -13.11 10.82 -12.97
C PHE A 152 -13.95 11.17 -14.22
N SER A 153 -13.37 11.98 -15.12
CA SER A 153 -13.90 12.26 -16.46
C SER A 153 -14.13 11.02 -17.33
N GLY A 154 -13.23 10.03 -17.35
CA GLY A 154 -13.38 8.80 -18.13
C GLY A 154 -14.56 7.94 -17.71
N LYS A 155 -14.91 7.94 -16.41
CA LYS A 155 -16.12 7.25 -15.89
C LYS A 155 -17.41 7.98 -16.30
N ILE A 156 -17.39 9.30 -16.26
CA ILE A 156 -18.52 10.13 -16.74
C ILE A 156 -18.73 9.94 -18.25
N VAL A 157 -17.66 9.88 -19.03
CA VAL A 157 -17.72 9.62 -20.47
C VAL A 157 -18.34 8.25 -20.77
N LEU A 158 -17.93 7.20 -20.04
CA LEU A 158 -18.47 5.87 -20.21
C LEU A 158 -19.97 5.79 -19.84
N MET A 159 -20.37 6.47 -18.76
CA MET A 159 -21.77 6.54 -18.34
C MET A 159 -22.64 7.35 -19.30
N LEU A 160 -22.16 8.51 -19.77
CA LEU A 160 -22.88 9.34 -20.76
C LEU A 160 -22.98 8.63 -22.11
N GLY A 161 -21.95 7.88 -22.51
CA GLY A 161 -21.97 7.06 -23.73
C GLY A 161 -23.04 5.98 -23.70
N LEU A 162 -23.22 5.29 -22.56
CA LEU A 162 -24.27 4.28 -22.39
C LEU A 162 -25.68 4.89 -22.44
N ILE A 163 -25.87 6.06 -21.83
CA ILE A 163 -27.16 6.79 -21.86
C ILE A 163 -27.53 7.20 -23.30
N LEU A 164 -26.55 7.65 -24.10
CA LEU A 164 -26.75 8.03 -25.50
C LEU A 164 -27.09 6.82 -26.38
N ILE A 165 -26.46 5.66 -26.16
CA ILE A 165 -26.78 4.42 -26.87
C ILE A 165 -28.22 3.99 -26.58
N ILE A 166 -28.66 4.07 -25.32
CA ILE A 166 -30.04 3.75 -24.92
C ILE A 166 -31.04 4.72 -25.56
N TYR A 167 -30.70 6.01 -25.69
CA TYR A 167 -31.56 7.01 -26.34
C TYR A 167 -31.69 6.75 -27.85
N SER A 168 -30.60 6.46 -28.55
CA SER A 168 -30.62 6.11 -29.99
C SER A 168 -31.37 4.80 -30.28
N CYS A 169 -31.39 3.85 -29.34
CA CYS A 169 -32.21 2.63 -29.48
C CYS A 169 -33.72 2.88 -29.25
N ARG A 170 -34.11 4.05 -28.71
CA ARG A 170 -35.51 4.35 -28.35
C ARG A 170 -36.28 5.14 -29.40
N GLU A 171 -35.61 5.87 -30.29
CA GLU A 171 -36.24 6.77 -31.26
C GLU A 171 -36.03 6.29 -32.70
N ASN A 172 -37.05 5.65 -33.29
CA ASN A 172 -37.00 5.00 -34.62
C ASN A 172 -37.14 6.00 -35.80
N ASN A 173 -36.87 7.29 -35.58
CA ASN A 173 -37.02 8.33 -36.59
C ASN A 173 -35.65 8.95 -36.90
N ASN A 174 -35.47 9.41 -38.15
CA ASN A 174 -34.22 10.04 -38.63
C ASN A 174 -33.77 11.28 -37.82
N SER A 175 -34.62 11.80 -36.92
CA SER A 175 -34.30 12.87 -35.97
C SER A 175 -33.38 12.43 -34.82
N GLY A 176 -33.43 11.17 -34.38
CA GLY A 176 -32.57 10.68 -33.30
C GLY A 176 -31.10 10.61 -33.70
N ILE A 177 -30.84 10.29 -34.99
CA ILE A 177 -29.49 10.18 -35.56
C ILE A 177 -28.84 11.57 -35.70
N THR A 178 -29.61 12.61 -36.04
CA THR A 178 -29.08 13.98 -36.18
C THR A 178 -28.71 14.58 -34.83
N VAL A 179 -29.54 14.37 -33.80
CA VAL A 179 -29.25 14.80 -32.42
C VAL A 179 -28.05 14.05 -31.85
N PHE A 180 -27.96 12.73 -32.07
CA PHE A 180 -26.80 11.93 -31.66
C PHE A 180 -25.51 12.40 -32.33
N SER A 181 -25.54 12.68 -33.64
CA SER A 181 -24.37 13.17 -34.38
C SER A 181 -23.91 14.54 -33.89
N LEU A 182 -24.83 15.45 -33.56
CA LEU A 182 -24.50 16.76 -32.98
C LEU A 182 -23.88 16.65 -31.58
N LEU A 183 -24.43 15.79 -30.72
CA LEU A 183 -23.89 15.56 -29.38
C LEU A 183 -22.51 14.87 -29.42
N ALA A 184 -22.31 13.92 -30.34
CA ALA A 184 -21.02 13.28 -30.55
C ALA A 184 -19.95 14.26 -31.03
N VAL A 185 -20.30 15.18 -31.96
CA VAL A 185 -19.39 16.24 -32.42
C VAL A 185 -19.05 17.21 -31.28
N PHE A 186 -20.04 17.63 -30.49
CA PHE A 186 -19.82 18.49 -29.32
C PHE A 186 -18.89 17.83 -28.28
N PHE A 187 -19.08 16.52 -28.06
CA PHE A 187 -18.22 15.74 -27.17
C PHE A 187 -16.77 15.68 -27.67
N LEU A 188 -16.54 15.45 -28.96
CA LEU A 188 -15.20 15.45 -29.56
C LEU A 188 -14.52 16.82 -29.47
N ILE A 189 -15.29 17.91 -29.58
CA ILE A 189 -14.79 19.28 -29.39
C ILE A 189 -14.34 19.50 -27.95
N ILE A 190 -15.13 19.09 -26.95
CA ILE A 190 -14.76 19.19 -25.52
C ILE A 190 -13.49 18.40 -25.23
N VAL A 191 -13.38 17.16 -25.72
CA VAL A 191 -12.18 16.33 -25.54
C VAL A 191 -10.95 16.98 -26.19
N SER A 192 -11.12 17.60 -27.35
CA SER A 192 -10.04 18.31 -28.05
C SER A 192 -9.58 19.57 -27.29
N ILE A 193 -10.51 20.33 -26.70
CA ILE A 193 -10.20 21.48 -25.83
C ILE A 193 -9.43 21.03 -24.59
N ILE A 194 -9.89 19.96 -23.92
CA ILE A 194 -9.22 19.40 -22.73
C ILE A 194 -7.80 18.93 -23.08
N ARG A 195 -7.60 18.24 -24.20
CA ARG A 195 -6.25 17.81 -24.66
C ARG A 195 -5.34 19.01 -24.95
N LYS A 196 -5.86 20.08 -25.54
CA LYS A 196 -5.09 21.29 -25.83
C LYS A 196 -4.69 22.02 -24.54
N PHE A 197 -5.58 22.07 -23.55
CA PHE A 197 -5.31 22.67 -22.24
C PHE A 197 -4.32 21.83 -21.42
N SER A 198 -4.45 20.49 -21.45
CA SER A 198 -3.52 19.57 -20.79
C SER A 198 -2.13 19.57 -21.41
N LYS A 199 -2.00 19.85 -22.71
CA LYS A 199 -0.70 19.97 -23.38
C LYS A 199 -0.02 21.33 -23.10
N ASN A 200 -0.80 22.36 -22.78
CA ASN A 200 -0.30 23.71 -22.48
C ASN A 200 0.21 23.83 -21.03
N SER A 201 -0.26 22.97 -20.11
CA SER A 201 0.26 22.91 -18.73
C SER A 201 1.61 22.19 -18.62
N ASP A 202 1.95 21.29 -19.55
CA ASP A 202 3.25 20.60 -19.56
C ASP A 202 4.39 21.48 -20.13
N SER A 203 4.06 22.62 -20.76
CA SER A 203 5.05 23.54 -21.35
C SER A 203 5.54 24.66 -20.42
N SER A 204 5.01 24.80 -19.19
CA SER A 204 5.43 25.84 -18.24
C SER A 204 6.48 25.40 -17.21
N ASP A 205 6.76 24.11 -17.05
CA ASP A 205 7.76 23.62 -16.10
C ASP A 205 9.07 23.25 -16.80
N LYS A 206 9.83 24.27 -17.23
CA LYS A 206 11.26 24.13 -17.50
C LYS A 206 11.99 25.42 -17.10
N LYS A 207 12.92 25.28 -16.14
CA LYS A 207 13.93 26.22 -15.57
C LYS A 207 13.58 26.69 -14.14
N ASN A 208 14.44 26.59 -13.12
CA ASN A 208 15.90 26.49 -13.04
C ASN A 208 16.33 25.58 -11.86
N ASP A 209 17.38 24.79 -12.07
CA ASP A 209 18.36 24.46 -11.04
C ASP A 209 19.27 25.69 -10.87
N ASP A 210 19.53 26.12 -9.64
CA ASP A 210 20.81 26.70 -9.21
C ASP A 210 20.89 26.63 -7.67
N ASN A 211 22.00 26.07 -7.19
CA ASN A 211 22.44 26.14 -5.79
C ASN A 211 22.71 27.60 -5.40
N GLU A 212 22.37 28.03 -4.17
CA GLU A 212 23.32 28.63 -3.22
C GLU A 212 22.67 28.90 -1.85
N SER A 213 23.50 28.78 -0.82
CA SER A 213 23.31 29.01 0.61
C SER A 213 22.61 30.31 1.02
N GLY A 214 21.84 30.24 2.11
CA GLY A 214 21.29 31.42 2.78
C GLY A 214 20.61 31.09 4.10
N THR A 215 21.41 31.02 5.16
CA THR A 215 21.01 31.21 6.56
C THR A 215 19.93 32.28 6.73
N PHE A 216 18.85 32.00 7.49
CA PHE A 216 18.28 32.97 8.43
C PHE A 216 17.43 32.29 9.51
N PHE A 217 17.75 32.64 10.75
CA PHE A 217 17.09 32.30 12.00
C PHE A 217 15.64 32.82 12.05
N PHE A 218 14.75 32.13 12.78
CA PHE A 218 14.03 32.73 13.90
C PHE A 218 13.58 31.65 14.90
N SER A 219 13.86 31.96 16.15
CA SER A 219 13.51 31.29 17.41
C SER A 219 12.23 31.89 17.98
N CYS A 220 11.39 31.06 18.61
CA CYS A 220 10.43 31.30 19.72
C CYS A 220 9.43 30.11 19.66
N GLY A 221 9.04 29.37 20.70
CA GLY A 221 9.01 29.61 22.14
C GLY A 221 7.66 29.09 22.64
N SER A 222 7.71 28.05 23.47
CA SER A 222 6.87 27.75 24.64
C SER A 222 5.34 27.52 24.54
N ASP A 223 4.97 26.37 25.12
CA ASP A 223 3.93 26.14 26.15
C ASP A 223 2.42 25.99 25.84
N SER A 224 1.98 24.74 26.04
CA SER A 224 0.82 24.21 26.77
C SER A 224 -0.50 24.98 26.92
N SER A 225 -1.62 24.29 26.67
CA SER A 225 -2.82 24.33 27.54
C SER A 225 -3.78 23.17 27.22
N HIS A 226 -4.45 22.70 28.28
CA HIS A 226 -5.48 21.66 28.33
C HIS A 226 -6.84 22.13 27.78
N GLY A 227 -7.73 21.18 27.49
CA GLY A 227 -9.17 21.42 27.37
C GLY A 227 -9.95 20.16 27.01
N ASP A 228 -10.63 19.58 28.01
CA ASP A 228 -11.55 18.44 27.91
C ASP A 228 -12.85 18.75 27.16
N GLY A 229 -13.49 17.69 26.64
CA GLY A 229 -14.94 17.51 26.73
C GLY A 229 -15.74 17.44 25.42
N GLY A 230 -16.56 16.39 25.29
CA GLY A 230 -17.83 16.47 24.54
C GLY A 230 -18.19 15.32 23.59
N ASN A 231 -18.83 14.29 24.15
CA ASN A 231 -19.95 13.47 23.64
C ASN A 231 -20.42 13.62 22.16
N SER A 232 -20.63 12.49 21.45
CA SER A 232 -21.96 12.05 20.99
C SER A 232 -21.92 10.86 20.01
N SER A 233 -22.99 10.09 20.10
CA SER A 233 -23.38 8.87 19.40
C SER A 233 -23.72 9.04 17.91
N GLY A 234 -23.50 7.97 17.14
CA GLY A 234 -24.50 7.51 16.16
C GLY A 234 -24.07 7.41 14.69
N CYS A 235 -24.54 6.33 14.07
CA CYS A 235 -24.86 6.15 12.65
C CYS A 235 -23.80 5.48 11.74
N SER A 236 -24.12 4.22 11.46
CA SER A 236 -23.78 3.42 10.27
C SER A 236 -23.81 4.17 8.94
N SER A 237 -22.81 3.94 8.07
CA SER A 237 -23.03 3.80 6.62
C SER A 237 -21.78 3.28 5.87
N SER A 238 -22.06 2.29 5.01
CA SER A 238 -21.47 1.98 3.70
C SER A 238 -19.96 2.04 3.46
N CYS A 239 -19.41 0.84 3.31
CA CYS A 239 -18.55 0.37 2.22
C CYS A 239 -18.08 1.46 1.22
N GLY A 240 -16.83 1.89 1.36
CA GLY A 240 -16.15 2.74 0.38
C GLY A 240 -14.65 2.49 0.43
N ASN A 241 -14.16 1.64 -0.48
CA ASN A 241 -12.74 1.33 -0.63
C ASN A 241 -11.90 2.59 -0.83
N SER A 242 -11.08 2.94 0.16
CA SER A 242 -9.94 3.83 0.00
C SER A 242 -8.88 3.50 1.04
N CYS A 243 -8.19 2.38 0.87
CA CYS A 243 -7.00 2.08 1.65
C CYS A 243 -5.89 3.02 1.16
N GLY A 244 -5.65 4.09 1.92
CA GLY A 244 -4.38 4.81 1.84
C GLY A 244 -3.29 3.85 2.27
N SER A 245 -2.33 3.57 1.39
CA SER A 245 -1.17 2.71 1.66
C SER A 245 -0.25 3.39 2.66
N GLY A 246 -0.63 3.39 3.93
CA GLY A 246 0.30 3.61 5.04
C GLY A 246 0.82 2.25 5.47
N CYS A 247 2.12 2.03 5.35
CA CYS A 247 2.76 0.83 5.88
C CYS A 247 2.46 0.76 7.40
N GLY A 248 1.78 -0.29 7.83
CA GLY A 248 1.48 -0.53 9.24
C GLY A 248 2.66 -1.17 9.97
N GLY A 249 2.47 -1.54 11.23
CA GLY A 249 3.48 -2.25 12.02
C GLY A 249 2.87 -3.17 13.06
N CYS A 250 3.69 -4.06 13.61
CA CYS A 250 3.34 -4.91 14.75
C CYS A 250 3.93 -4.27 16.02
N GLY A 251 3.12 -3.97 17.02
CA GLY A 251 3.58 -3.39 18.28
C GLY A 251 2.64 -3.77 19.41
N SER A 252 3.20 -3.92 20.61
CA SER A 252 2.46 -4.24 21.85
C SER A 252 1.79 -3.00 22.43
#